data_AF-A0A355SHA3-F1
#
_entry.id   AF-A0A355SHA3-F1
#
_cell.length_a   1.000
_cell.length_b   1.000
_cell.length_c   1.000
_cell.angle_alpha   90.00
_cell.angle_beta   90.00
_cell.angle_gamma   90.00
#
_symmetry.space_group_name_H-M   'P 1'
#
loop_
_entity.id
_entity.type
_entity.pdbx_description
1 polymer ?
#
loop_
_entity_poly.entity_id
_entity_poly.type
_entity_poly.pdbx_seq_one_letter_code
_entity_poly.pdbx_strand_id
1 'polypeptide(L)' 'MAAKIIKYDEEARKSMEKGVDLLANTVKITLGPKGRNVVLDKKFGSPMITNDGVTIAKEIELEDPFENMGAQLVKEVA' A
#
# COMPACT_ATOMS: atom_id res chain seq x y z
N MET A 1 12.16 -25.25 5.20
CA MET A 1 11.05 -24.30 5.33
C MET A 1 11.52 -23.16 6.23
N ALA A 2 11.26 -21.91 5.85
CA ALA A 2 11.56 -20.78 6.74
C ALA A 2 10.64 -20.83 7.97
N ALA A 3 11.15 -20.36 9.11
CA ALA A 3 10.35 -20.24 10.34
C ALA A 3 9.22 -19.22 10.13
N LYS A 4 8.04 -19.49 10.72
CA LYS A 4 6.90 -18.58 10.66
C LYS A 4 6.95 -17.60 11.84
N ILE A 5 6.65 -16.34 11.57
CA ILE A 5 6.41 -15.32 12.60
C ILE A 5 4.91 -15.31 12.89
N ILE A 6 4.53 -15.34 14.17
CA ILE A 6 3.14 -15.36 14.59
C ILE A 6 2.91 -14.19 15.55
N LYS A 7 1.94 -13.33 15.21
CA LYS A 7 1.46 -12.22 16.04
C LYS A 7 -0.02 -12.46 16.39
N TYR A 8 -0.47 -11.95 17.53
CA TYR A 8 -1.83 -12.13 18.02
C TYR A 8 -2.49 -10.79 18.40
N ASP A 9 -3.80 -10.86 18.62
CA ASP A 9 -4.62 -9.83 19.24
C ASP A 9 -4.47 -8.42 18.66
N GLU A 10 -4.13 -7.45 19.50
CA GLU A 10 -4.03 -6.04 19.14
C GLU A 10 -2.77 -5.73 18.34
N GLU A 11 -1.66 -6.43 18.61
CA GLU A 11 -0.41 -6.22 17.90
C GLU A 11 -0.54 -6.60 16.42
N ALA A 12 -1.15 -7.76 16.14
CA ALA A 12 -1.42 -8.19 14.77
C ALA A 12 -2.34 -7.19 14.04
N ARG A 13 -3.43 -6.77 14.69
CA ARG A 13 -4.39 -5.82 14.09
C ARG A 13 -3.78 -4.46 13.82
N LYS A 14 -3.04 -3.88 14.77
CA LYS A 14 -2.34 -2.60 14.58
C LYS A 14 -1.31 -2.66 13.46
N SER A 15 -0.59 -3.77 13.32
CA SER A 15 0.36 -3.96 12.24
C SER A 15 -0.36 -3.98 10.89
N MET A 16 -1.46 -4.73 10.75
CA MET A 16 -2.22 -4.75 9.50
C MET A 16 -2.89 -3.40 9.19
N GLU A 17 -3.45 -2.74 10.20
CA GLU A 17 -4.08 -1.42 10.08
C GLU A 17 -3.11 -0.37 9.52
N LYS A 18 -1.86 -0.34 9.98
CA LYS A 18 -0.83 0.56 9.43
C LYS A 18 -0.63 0.37 7.92
N GLY A 19 -0.61 -0.88 7.46
CA GLY A 19 -0.48 -1.16 6.03
C GLY A 19 -1.69 -0.71 5.21
N VAL A 20 -2.89 -0.95 5.75
CA VAL A 20 -4.16 -0.45 5.18
C VAL A 20 -4.14 1.07 5.10
N ASP A 21 -3.75 1.75 6.18
CA ASP A 21 -3.67 3.21 6.24
C ASP A 21 -2.68 3.76 5.24
N LEU A 22 -1.50 3.13 5.08
CA LEU A 22 -0.51 3.58 4.12
C LEU A 22 -1.05 3.51 2.69
N LEU A 23 -1.69 2.39 2.33
CA LEU A 23 -2.35 2.24 1.03
C LEU A 23 -3.46 3.29 0.83
N ALA A 24 -4.38 3.37 1.78
CA ALA A 24 -5.54 4.26 1.69
C ALA A 24 -5.12 5.74 1.66
N ASN A 25 -4.17 6.15 2.50
CA ASN A 25 -3.68 7.52 2.55
C ASN A 25 -2.97 7.93 1.25
N THR A 26 -2.31 6.98 0.59
CA THR A 26 -1.61 7.23 -0.68
C THR A 26 -2.59 7.31 -1.85
N VAL A 27 -3.60 6.43 -1.90
CA VAL A 27 -4.57 6.41 -3.01
C VAL A 27 -5.63 7.51 -2.86
N LYS A 28 -6.07 7.84 -1.63
CA LYS A 28 -7.18 8.80 -1.42
C LYS A 28 -6.91 10.19 -1.98
N ILE A 29 -5.64 10.62 -2.06
CA ILE A 29 -5.30 11.94 -2.56
C ILE A 29 -5.52 12.08 -4.06
N THR A 30 -5.69 10.96 -4.79
CA THR A 30 -5.94 10.96 -6.23
C THR A 30 -7.42 10.90 -6.59
N LEU A 31 -8.31 10.83 -5.61
CA LEU A 31 -9.75 10.70 -5.84
C LEU A 31 -10.40 12.00 -6.34
N GLY A 32 -11.29 11.83 -7.32
CA GLY A 32 -12.13 12.90 -7.86
C GLY A 32 -11.44 13.78 -8.90
N PRO A 33 -12.18 14.73 -9.51
CA PRO A 33 -11.68 15.57 -10.61
C PRO A 33 -10.56 16.54 -10.20
N LYS A 34 -10.31 16.71 -8.90
CA LYS A 34 -9.24 17.53 -8.32
C LYS A 34 -8.19 16.69 -7.57
N GLY A 35 -8.10 15.40 -7.89
CA GLY A 35 -7.09 14.50 -7.37
C GLY A 35 -5.68 15.01 -7.67
N ARG A 36 -4.75 14.76 -6.73
CA ARG A 36 -3.34 15.13 -6.86
C ARG A 36 -2.55 14.01 -7.53
N ASN A 37 -1.40 14.38 -8.09
CA ASN A 37 -0.47 13.41 -8.65
C ASN A 37 0.37 12.76 -7.54
N VAL A 38 0.68 11.49 -7.73
CA VAL A 38 1.65 10.71 -6.97
C VAL A 38 2.85 10.46 -7.86
N VAL A 39 4.04 10.56 -7.26
CA VAL A 39 5.31 10.28 -7.93
C VAL A 39 5.76 8.89 -7.51
N LEU A 40 5.94 8.01 -8.49
CA LEU A 40 6.37 6.63 -8.34
C LEU A 40 7.79 6.50 -8.88
N ASP A 41 8.69 5.98 -8.05
CA ASP A 41 10.06 5.73 -8.47
C ASP A 41 10.12 4.58 -9.48
N LYS A 42 11.11 4.63 -10.37
CA LYS A 42 11.37 3.59 -11.35
C LYS A 42 12.85 3.24 -11.32
N LYS A 43 13.14 1.94 -11.32
CA LYS A 43 14.54 1.42 -11.34
C LYS A 43 15.38 1.96 -12.50
N PHE A 44 14.74 2.36 -13.61
CA PHE A 44 15.42 2.92 -14.78
C PHE A 44 14.60 4.06 -15.39
N GLY A 45 15.28 5.13 -15.81
CA GLY A 45 14.67 6.27 -16.48
C GLY A 45 14.15 7.34 -15.52
N SER A 46 13.16 8.11 -15.98
CA SER A 46 12.50 9.14 -15.17
C SER A 46 11.39 8.53 -14.28
N PRO A 47 11.10 9.16 -13.12
CA PRO A 47 9.99 8.74 -12.27
C PRO A 47 8.66 8.83 -13.00
N MET A 48 7.72 7.96 -12.65
CA MET A 48 6.35 8.01 -13.17
C MET A 48 5.52 8.96 -12.31
N ILE A 49 4.86 9.93 -12.93
CA ILE A 49 3.91 10.82 -12.27
C ILE A 49 2.51 10.45 -12.75
N THR A 50 1.63 10.06 -11.84
CA THR A 50 0.27 9.62 -12.17
C THR A 50 -0.75 10.00 -11.09
N ASN A 51 -2.00 10.20 -11.49
CA ASN A 51 -3.15 10.33 -10.58
C ASN A 51 -4.08 9.10 -10.66
N ASP A 52 -3.69 8.04 -11.38
CA ASP A 52 -4.46 6.80 -11.42
C ASP A 52 -4.28 5.99 -10.14
N GLY A 53 -5.31 5.97 -9.31
CA GLY A 53 -5.32 5.23 -8.04
C GLY A 53 -5.09 3.73 -8.19
N VAL A 54 -5.50 3.13 -9.32
CA VAL A 54 -5.32 1.70 -9.58
C VAL A 54 -3.85 1.38 -9.83
N THR A 55 -3.17 2.17 -10.66
CA THR A 55 -1.73 2.04 -10.89
C THR A 55 -0.94 2.28 -9.60
N ILE A 56 -1.31 3.29 -8.81
CA ILE A 56 -0.62 3.58 -7.53
C ILE A 56 -0.76 2.42 -6.55
N ALA A 57 -1.96 1.86 -6.38
CA ALA A 57 -2.20 0.73 -5.50
C ALA A 57 -1.39 -0.53 -5.90
N LYS A 58 -1.13 -0.71 -7.21
CA LYS A 58 -0.34 -1.84 -7.70
C LYS A 58 1.13 -1.78 -7.29
N GLU A 59 1.70 -0.58 -7.26
CA GLU A 59 3.11 -0.34 -6.94
C GLU A 59 3.41 -0.34 -5.42
N ILE A 60 2.37 -0.38 -4.57
CA ILE A 60 2.56 -0.40 -3.12
C ILE A 60 2.90 -1.82 -2.65
N GLU A 61 4.11 -1.95 -2.10
CA GLU A 61 4.63 -3.14 -1.42
C GLU A 61 5.40 -2.67 -0.17
N LEU A 62 5.11 -3.29 0.97
CA LEU A 62 5.67 -2.89 2.27
C LEU A 62 6.68 -3.92 2.76
N GLU A 63 7.73 -3.44 3.43
CA GLU A 63 8.79 -4.28 3.97
C GLU A 63 8.32 -5.15 5.14
N ASP A 64 7.48 -4.61 6.04
CA ASP A 64 6.92 -5.39 7.14
C ASP A 64 5.85 -6.36 6.61
N PRO A 65 5.99 -7.69 6.84
CA PRO A 65 5.07 -8.67 6.28
C PRO A 65 3.62 -8.51 6.74
N PHE A 66 3.38 -8.03 7.96
CA PHE A 66 2.03 -7.87 8.51
C PHE A 66 1.38 -6.59 7.99
N GLU A 67 2.15 -5.50 7.88
CA GLU A 67 1.70 -4.28 7.20
C GLU A 67 1.39 -4.58 5.73
N ASN A 68 2.29 -5.25 5.00
CA ASN A 68 2.07 -5.63 3.61
C ASN A 68 0.82 -6.52 3.46
N MET A 69 0.62 -7.48 4.36
CA MET A 69 -0.58 -8.32 4.35
C MET A 69 -1.87 -7.49 4.47
N GLY A 70 -1.89 -6.50 5.37
CA GLY A 70 -3.02 -5.56 5.49
C GLY A 70 -3.27 -4.78 4.21
N ALA A 71 -2.21 -4.22 3.61
CA ALA A 71 -2.30 -3.49 2.34
C ALA A 71 -2.80 -4.38 1.19
N GLN A 72 -2.25 -5.58 1.01
CA GLN A 72 -2.64 -6.48 -0.08
C GLN A 72 -4.10 -6.95 0.06
N LEU A 73 -4.59 -7.22 1.29
CA LEU A 73 -5.99 -7.62 1.50
C LEU A 73 -6.97 -6.56 1.01
N VAL A 74 -6.72 -5.28 1.28
CA VAL A 74 -7.60 -4.19 0.82
C VAL A 74 -7.50 -3.99 -0.69
N LYS A 75 -6.30 -4.14 -1.25
CA LYS A 75 -6.04 -4.07 -2.69
C LYS A 75 -6.74 -5.18 -3.49
N GLU A 76 -6.94 -6.37 -2.91
CA GLU A 76 -7.65 -7.48 -3.59
C GLU A 76 -9.17 -7.32 -3.58
N VAL A 77 -9.71 -6.63 -2.58
CA VAL A 77 -11.17 -6.46 -2.41
C VAL A 77 -11.71 -5.23 -3.16
N ALA A 78 -10.88 -4.20 -3.35
CA ALA A 78 -11.21 -2.97 -4.04
C ALA A 78 -11.01 -3.07 -5.56
#